data_AF-A0A1A3TUP6-F1
#
_entry.id   AF-A0A1A3TUP6-F1
#
_cell.length_a   1.000
_cell.length_b   1.000
_cell.length_c   1.000
_cell.angle_alpha   90.00
_cell.angle_beta   90.00
_cell.angle_gamma   90.00
#
_symmetry.space_group_name_H-M   'P 1'
#
loop_
_entity.id
_entity.type
_entity.pdbx_description
1 polymer ?
#
loop_
_entity_poly.entity_id
_entity_poly.type
_entity_poly.pdbx_seq_one_letter_code
_entity_poly.pdbx_strand_id
1 'polypeptide(L)'
;MKNLITRVTIAVVVAAIMVATVWASRAHPVRHPILMPTAKALGPGIGINVSPADGSDNISCTAGFLVRTKDDQPGLLSAGHCNKPGGPGKVAVHHGGLYKYPVVGTFTESVYDGNDWNDYDIALITLDHPGKIPLTSEIDGHPVTGLAENVQIGDILCHFGIRSGGAICGPVVASEENKVRFTATGICGDSGGPVYRIQPDGSAEAVGIFTAVSNGDYSEPTCDGPHIYSVAQTIKPWLAAWELRLVTTTP
;
A
#
# COMPACT_ATOMS: atom_id res chain seq x y z
N MET A 1 8.75 0.52 -65.61
CA MET A 1 9.93 0.74 -64.74
C MET A 1 9.65 1.72 -63.58
N LYS A 2 9.16 2.94 -63.85
CA LYS A 2 8.75 3.92 -62.82
C LYS A 2 7.80 3.36 -61.74
N ASN A 3 6.73 2.68 -62.15
CA ASN A 3 5.72 2.12 -61.22
C ASN A 3 6.26 0.97 -60.36
N LEU A 4 7.28 0.24 -60.82
CA LEU A 4 7.91 -0.83 -60.05
C LEU A 4 8.85 -0.24 -58.98
N ILE A 5 9.63 0.78 -59.36
CA ILE A 5 10.52 1.51 -58.44
C ILE A 5 9.70 2.15 -57.31
N THR A 6 8.58 2.84 -57.63
CA THR A 6 7.70 3.43 -56.61
C THR A 6 7.12 2.42 -55.64
N ARG A 7 6.71 1.24 -56.13
CA ARG A 7 6.15 0.17 -55.27
C ARG A 7 7.19 -0.44 -54.34
N VAL A 8 8.41 -0.64 -54.83
CA VAL A 8 9.52 -1.17 -54.02
C VAL A 8 9.94 -0.14 -52.96
N THR A 9 10.03 1.15 -53.30
CA THR A 9 10.35 2.20 -52.32
C THR A 9 9.31 2.27 -51.20
N ILE A 10 8.01 2.18 -51.52
CA ILE A 10 6.95 2.18 -50.50
C ILE A 10 7.07 0.95 -49.60
N ALA A 11 7.29 -0.24 -50.16
CA ALA A 11 7.40 -1.47 -49.38
C ALA A 11 8.59 -1.44 -48.41
N VAL A 12 9.75 -0.91 -48.84
CA VAL A 12 10.94 -0.77 -47.99
C VAL A 12 10.71 0.24 -46.86
N VAL A 13 10.07 1.38 -47.16
CA VAL A 13 9.75 2.39 -46.13
C VAL A 13 8.77 1.83 -45.09
N VAL A 14 7.72 1.13 -45.53
CA VAL A 14 6.75 0.50 -44.63
C VAL A 14 7.42 -0.56 -43.76
N ALA A 15 8.27 -1.41 -44.34
CA ALA A 15 9.02 -2.42 -43.59
C ALA A 15 9.96 -1.78 -42.55
N ALA A 16 10.67 -0.71 -42.92
CA ALA A 16 11.56 0.01 -42.00
C ALA A 16 10.79 0.65 -40.83
N ILE A 17 9.62 1.23 -41.09
CA ILE A 17 8.75 1.80 -40.04
C ILE A 17 8.21 0.69 -39.12
N MET A 18 7.78 -0.45 -39.67
CA MET A 18 7.29 -1.59 -38.88
C MET A 18 8.41 -2.18 -38.01
N VAL A 19 9.62 -2.31 -38.54
CA VAL A 19 10.77 -2.78 -37.74
C VAL A 19 11.11 -1.76 -36.65
N ALA A 20 11.19 -0.46 -36.98
CA ALA A 20 11.49 0.58 -35.99
C ALA A 20 10.44 0.64 -34.86
N THR A 21 9.16 0.49 -35.18
CA THR A 21 8.08 0.47 -34.18
C THR A 21 8.12 -0.78 -33.30
N VAL A 22 8.42 -1.95 -33.86
CA VAL A 22 8.61 -3.20 -33.08
C VAL A 22 9.83 -3.11 -32.15
N TRP A 23 10.95 -2.54 -32.62
CA TRP A 23 12.13 -2.33 -31.77
C TRP A 23 11.88 -1.29 -30.68
N ALA A 24 11.20 -0.18 -31.00
CA ALA A 24 10.84 0.86 -30.03
C ALA A 24 9.89 0.33 -28.93
N SER A 25 8.94 -0.53 -29.31
CA SER A 25 7.98 -1.15 -28.37
C SER A 25 8.59 -2.27 -27.52
N ARG A 26 9.64 -2.95 -28.00
CA ARG A 26 10.42 -3.90 -27.17
C ARG A 26 11.39 -3.20 -26.22
N ALA A 27 11.95 -2.06 -26.63
CA ALA A 27 12.86 -1.27 -25.79
C ALA A 27 12.13 -0.54 -24.65
N HIS A 28 10.85 -0.20 -24.84
CA HIS A 28 9.99 0.37 -23.81
C HIS A 28 8.74 -0.51 -23.66
N PRO A 29 8.79 -1.59 -22.87
CA PRO A 29 7.55 -2.24 -22.47
C PRO A 29 6.68 -1.15 -21.86
N VAL A 30 5.52 -0.89 -22.48
CA VAL A 30 4.50 -0.01 -21.93
C VAL A 30 4.03 -0.71 -20.65
N ARG A 31 4.72 -0.44 -19.54
CA ARG A 31 4.21 -0.74 -18.22
C ARG A 31 3.00 0.17 -18.09
N HIS A 32 1.82 -0.37 -18.37
CA HIS A 32 0.57 0.30 -18.07
C HIS A 32 0.67 0.70 -16.60
N PRO A 33 0.76 2.01 -16.26
CA PRO A 33 0.76 2.41 -14.87
C PRO A 33 -0.55 1.90 -14.31
N ILE A 34 -0.48 0.92 -13.41
CA ILE A 34 -1.68 0.34 -12.85
C ILE A 34 -2.40 1.47 -12.15
N LEU A 35 -3.55 1.89 -12.69
CA LEU A 35 -4.21 3.10 -12.25
C LEU A 35 -4.67 2.90 -10.81
N MET A 36 -4.08 3.64 -9.87
CA MET A 36 -4.53 3.58 -8.48
C MET A 36 -5.94 4.17 -8.39
N PRO A 37 -6.82 3.67 -7.50
CA PRO A 37 -8.09 4.33 -7.23
C PRO A 37 -7.88 5.79 -6.81
N THR A 38 -8.75 6.69 -7.26
CA THR A 38 -8.67 8.11 -6.89
C THR A 38 -9.04 8.30 -5.42
N ALA A 39 -8.14 8.90 -4.64
CA ALA A 39 -8.37 9.25 -3.25
C ALA A 39 -9.06 10.63 -3.14
N LYS A 40 -10.17 10.70 -2.38
CA LYS A 40 -10.85 11.98 -2.06
C LYS A 40 -10.23 12.68 -0.85
N ALA A 41 -9.68 11.90 0.07
CA ALA A 41 -9.01 12.32 1.28
C ALA A 41 -7.77 11.44 1.51
N LEU A 42 -6.82 11.90 2.33
CA LEU A 42 -5.69 11.09 2.80
C LEU A 42 -6.11 10.38 4.08
N GLY A 43 -5.93 9.06 4.10
CA GLY A 43 -6.38 8.22 5.20
C GLY A 43 -6.17 6.74 4.88
N PRO A 44 -6.72 5.87 5.73
CA PRO A 44 -6.60 4.43 5.53
C PRO A 44 -7.15 3.92 4.21
N GLY A 45 -6.47 2.93 3.64
CA GLY A 45 -6.91 2.18 2.47
C GLY A 45 -6.63 2.84 1.12
N ILE A 46 -6.09 4.07 1.09
CA ILE A 46 -5.79 4.73 -0.18
C ILE A 46 -4.53 4.16 -0.83
N GLY A 47 -4.44 4.27 -2.15
CA GLY A 47 -3.25 3.91 -2.91
C GLY A 47 -2.13 4.93 -2.75
N ILE A 48 -0.95 4.43 -2.44
CA ILE A 48 0.29 5.19 -2.43
C ILE A 48 1.24 4.67 -3.50
N ASN A 49 1.81 5.59 -4.26
CA ASN A 49 2.89 5.33 -5.20
C ASN A 49 4.16 5.91 -4.59
N VAL A 50 5.11 5.04 -4.31
CA VAL A 50 6.37 5.40 -3.68
C VAL A 50 7.44 5.46 -4.75
N SER A 51 8.05 6.63 -4.90
CA SER A 51 9.26 6.84 -5.69
C SER A 51 10.47 6.66 -4.78
N PRO A 52 11.28 5.60 -4.96
CA PRO A 52 12.49 5.36 -4.19
C PRO A 52 13.52 6.49 -4.34
N ALA A 53 14.29 6.75 -3.28
CA ALA A 53 15.32 7.80 -3.30
C ALA A 53 16.51 7.47 -4.24
N ASP A 54 16.75 6.19 -4.50
CA ASP A 54 17.82 5.69 -5.38
C ASP A 54 17.45 5.72 -6.88
N GLY A 55 16.22 6.15 -7.21
CA GLY A 55 15.73 6.21 -8.59
C GLY A 55 15.32 4.85 -9.18
N SER A 56 15.26 3.80 -8.35
CA SER A 56 14.71 2.50 -8.78
C SER A 56 13.21 2.58 -9.06
N ASP A 57 12.67 1.52 -9.68
CA ASP A 57 11.26 1.48 -10.07
C ASP A 57 10.31 1.76 -8.90
N ASN A 58 9.32 2.61 -9.16
CA ASN A 58 8.26 2.92 -8.20
C ASN A 58 7.54 1.66 -7.71
N ILE A 59 7.13 1.67 -6.46
CA ILE A 59 6.31 0.62 -5.85
C ILE A 59 4.93 1.19 -5.51
N SER A 60 3.90 0.36 -5.69
CA SER A 60 2.53 0.70 -5.28
C SER A 60 2.16 -0.10 -4.05
N CYS A 61 1.70 0.60 -3.03
CA CYS A 61 1.24 0.06 -1.76
C CYS A 61 -0.07 0.74 -1.37
N THR A 62 -0.58 0.39 -0.19
CA THR A 62 -1.76 0.97 0.43
C THR A 62 -1.34 1.70 1.71
N ALA A 63 -1.93 2.86 1.99
CA ALA A 63 -1.77 3.54 3.27
C ALA A 63 -2.59 2.86 4.38
N GLY A 64 -1.98 2.72 5.55
CA GLY A 64 -2.60 2.25 6.78
C GLY A 64 -3.23 3.40 7.56
N PHE A 65 -3.04 3.43 8.87
CA PHE A 65 -3.73 4.39 9.73
C PHE A 65 -3.21 5.82 9.66
N LEU A 66 -4.14 6.79 9.76
CA LEU A 66 -3.82 8.19 10.01
C LEU A 66 -3.36 8.38 11.45
N VAL A 67 -2.21 9.02 11.61
CA VAL A 67 -1.57 9.28 12.91
C VAL A 67 -1.13 10.74 13.02
N ARG A 68 -0.82 11.16 14.24
CA ARG A 68 -0.16 12.43 14.56
C ARG A 68 1.16 12.13 15.23
N THR A 69 2.22 12.81 14.81
CA THR A 69 3.49 12.79 15.53
C THR A 69 3.39 13.57 16.83
N LYS A 70 4.42 13.48 17.68
CA LYS A 70 4.53 14.30 18.90
C LYS A 70 4.43 15.82 18.65
N ASP A 71 4.85 16.27 17.47
CA ASP A 71 4.78 17.67 17.04
C ASP A 71 3.46 18.00 16.32
N ASP A 72 2.46 17.11 16.44
CA ASP A 72 1.13 17.17 15.83
C ASP A 72 1.11 17.18 14.28
N GLN A 73 2.24 16.81 13.64
CA GLN A 73 2.28 16.63 12.20
C GLN A 73 1.47 15.38 11.80
N PRO A 74 0.59 15.47 10.79
CA PRO A 74 -0.14 14.30 10.33
C PRO A 74 0.78 13.37 9.54
N GLY A 75 0.59 12.08 9.75
CA GLY A 75 1.29 11.01 9.04
C GLY A 75 0.36 9.85 8.71
N LEU A 76 0.81 8.97 7.83
CA LEU A 76 0.16 7.70 7.51
C LEU A 76 1.12 6.57 7.84
N LEU A 77 0.62 5.52 8.49
CA LEU A 77 1.36 4.27 8.60
C LEU A 77 1.33 3.51 7.26
N SER A 78 2.32 2.66 7.02
CA SER A 78 2.41 1.76 5.87
C SER A 78 3.39 0.63 6.20
N ALA A 79 3.50 -0.39 5.35
CA ALA A 79 4.54 -1.42 5.49
C ALA A 79 5.93 -0.81 5.20
N GLY A 80 6.94 -1.29 5.91
CA GLY A 80 8.33 -0.88 5.77
C GLY A 80 8.93 -1.29 4.43
N HIS A 81 8.61 -2.47 3.92
CA HIS A 81 9.09 -2.93 2.61
C HIS A 81 8.59 -2.07 1.44
N CYS A 82 7.55 -1.25 1.64
CA CYS A 82 7.12 -0.24 0.66
C CYS A 82 8.12 0.91 0.50
N ASN A 83 9.02 1.11 1.47
CA ASN A 83 10.14 2.02 1.36
C ASN A 83 11.41 1.25 1.02
N LYS A 84 11.76 1.21 -0.26
CA LYS A 84 12.95 0.50 -0.73
C LYS A 84 14.24 1.06 -0.10
N PRO A 85 15.31 0.24 0.00
CA PRO A 85 16.63 0.72 0.40
C PRO A 85 17.09 1.91 -0.46
N GLY A 86 17.94 2.76 0.09
CA GLY A 86 18.49 3.93 -0.61
C GLY A 86 17.99 5.28 -0.09
N GLY A 87 17.09 5.29 0.89
CA GLY A 87 16.71 6.48 1.65
C GLY A 87 15.20 6.76 1.63
N PRO A 88 14.78 7.94 2.14
CA PRO A 88 13.38 8.33 2.26
C PRO A 88 12.62 8.37 0.94
N GLY A 89 11.77 7.37 0.66
CA GLY A 89 10.89 7.35 -0.51
C GLY A 89 9.86 8.48 -0.51
N LYS A 90 9.62 9.09 -1.68
CA LYS A 90 8.58 10.11 -1.86
C LYS A 90 7.25 9.45 -2.17
N VAL A 91 6.18 9.92 -1.51
CA VAL A 91 4.85 9.31 -1.60
C VAL A 91 3.92 10.20 -2.38
N ALA A 92 3.34 9.66 -3.45
CA ALA A 92 2.32 10.31 -4.26
C ALA A 92 1.01 9.51 -4.24
N VAL A 93 -0.12 10.21 -4.37
CA VAL A 93 -1.47 9.60 -4.36
C VAL A 93 -2.26 10.04 -5.56
N HIS A 94 -3.16 9.21 -6.08
CA HIS A 94 -4.01 9.62 -7.20
C HIS A 94 -5.09 10.60 -6.72
N HIS A 95 -4.96 11.89 -7.04
CA HIS A 95 -5.88 12.94 -6.58
C HIS A 95 -6.03 14.08 -7.60
N GLY A 96 -7.25 14.59 -7.78
CA GLY A 96 -7.52 15.82 -8.54
C GLY A 96 -7.67 15.65 -10.07
N GLY A 97 -7.93 14.44 -10.55
CA GLY A 97 -8.25 14.12 -11.95
C GLY A 97 -7.42 12.97 -12.52
N LEU A 98 -7.74 12.54 -13.74
CA LEU A 98 -7.09 11.41 -14.40
C LEU A 98 -5.57 11.63 -14.52
N TYR A 99 -4.78 10.69 -14.00
CA TYR A 99 -3.31 10.69 -14.00
C TYR A 99 -2.62 11.78 -13.15
N LYS A 100 -3.32 12.41 -12.19
CA LYS A 100 -2.66 13.35 -11.27
C LYS A 100 -2.21 12.65 -9.99
N TYR A 101 -0.90 12.64 -9.78
CA TYR A 101 -0.26 12.03 -8.61
C TYR A 101 0.56 13.07 -7.84
N PRO A 102 -0.06 14.03 -7.13
CA PRO A 102 0.69 14.94 -6.27
C PRO A 102 1.49 14.15 -5.22
N VAL A 103 2.72 14.58 -4.98
CA VAL A 103 3.50 14.14 -3.81
C VAL A 103 2.85 14.74 -2.58
N VAL A 104 2.52 13.88 -1.61
CA VAL A 104 1.81 14.24 -0.38
C VAL A 104 2.63 13.98 0.87
N GLY A 105 3.81 13.38 0.75
CA GLY A 105 4.64 13.06 1.89
C GLY A 105 5.90 12.30 1.54
N THR A 106 6.62 11.91 2.59
CA THR A 106 7.86 11.14 2.51
C THR A 106 7.93 10.16 3.66
N PHE A 107 8.53 8.99 3.43
CA PHE A 107 8.89 8.08 4.53
C PHE A 107 9.88 8.74 5.49
N THR A 108 9.56 8.79 6.78
CA THR A 108 10.42 9.37 7.82
C THR A 108 10.94 8.35 8.80
N GLU A 109 10.17 7.28 9.04
CA GLU A 109 10.60 6.09 9.78
C GLU A 109 10.26 4.87 8.94
N SER A 110 11.13 3.85 8.98
CA SER A 110 10.93 2.61 8.23
C SER A 110 11.77 1.49 8.84
N VAL A 111 11.11 0.39 9.18
CA VAL A 111 11.73 -0.85 9.64
C VAL A 111 11.22 -1.98 8.75
N TYR A 112 12.16 -2.72 8.17
CA TYR A 112 11.90 -3.91 7.37
C TYR A 112 13.07 -4.88 7.57
N ASP A 113 12.89 -5.85 8.46
CA ASP A 113 13.97 -6.76 8.88
C ASP A 113 14.04 -8.04 8.03
N GLY A 114 13.02 -8.31 7.22
CA GLY A 114 12.95 -9.49 6.35
C GLY A 114 11.51 -9.99 6.15
N ASN A 115 11.40 -11.25 5.73
CA ASN A 115 10.14 -11.92 5.37
C ASN A 115 9.87 -13.15 6.25
N ASP A 116 10.39 -13.16 7.48
CA ASP A 116 10.09 -14.18 8.47
C ASP A 116 9.10 -13.64 9.51
N TRP A 117 8.41 -14.55 10.19
CA TRP A 117 7.40 -14.23 11.20
C TRP A 117 7.88 -13.28 12.31
N ASN A 118 9.16 -13.31 12.68
CA ASN A 118 9.71 -12.47 13.74
C ASN A 118 10.24 -11.11 13.22
N ASP A 119 10.27 -10.90 11.91
CA ASP A 119 10.82 -9.68 11.32
C ASP A 119 9.81 -8.55 11.36
N TYR A 120 10.25 -7.35 11.70
CA TYR A 120 9.37 -6.19 11.70
C TYR A 120 9.20 -5.62 10.29
N ASP A 121 7.99 -5.13 10.00
CA ASP A 121 7.66 -4.53 8.71
C ASP A 121 6.65 -3.39 8.89
N ILE A 122 7.16 -2.17 9.13
CA ILE A 122 6.34 -0.99 9.36
C ILE A 122 7.09 0.29 9.05
N ALA A 123 6.35 1.32 8.68
CA ALA A 123 6.87 2.61 8.34
C ALA A 123 5.88 3.73 8.64
N LEU A 124 6.44 4.93 8.81
CA LEU A 124 5.72 6.19 8.94
C LEU A 124 6.01 7.07 7.71
N ILE A 125 4.94 7.53 7.08
CA ILE A 125 4.96 8.57 6.06
C ILE A 125 4.52 9.87 6.72
N THR A 126 5.40 10.87 6.80
CA THR A 126 4.99 12.21 7.25
C THR A 126 4.42 12.97 6.06
N LEU A 127 3.27 13.64 6.26
CA LEU A 127 2.58 14.35 5.19
C LEU A 127 3.14 15.75 4.97
N ASP A 128 3.40 16.07 3.70
CA ASP A 128 3.79 17.39 3.24
C ASP A 128 2.55 18.27 3.04
N HIS A 129 2.65 19.55 3.40
CA HIS A 129 1.60 20.56 3.17
C HIS A 129 0.19 20.14 3.67
N PRO A 130 0.03 19.84 4.97
CA PRO A 130 -1.26 19.44 5.51
C PRO A 130 -2.36 20.47 5.18
N GLY A 131 -3.54 19.98 4.79
CA GLY A 131 -4.71 20.80 4.44
C GLY A 131 -4.94 21.03 2.94
N LYS A 132 -4.01 20.65 2.05
CA LYS A 132 -4.25 20.67 0.59
C LYS A 132 -5.25 19.59 0.14
N ILE A 133 -5.18 18.42 0.77
CA ILE A 133 -6.11 17.31 0.58
C ILE A 133 -6.74 17.04 1.95
N PRO A 134 -8.07 16.86 2.05
CA PRO A 134 -8.72 16.52 3.31
C PRO A 134 -8.10 15.27 3.95
N LEU A 135 -8.08 15.19 5.27
CA LEU A 135 -7.66 14.00 6.00
C LEU A 135 -8.90 13.24 6.50
N THR A 136 -8.81 11.93 6.61
CA THR A 136 -9.84 11.08 7.23
C THR A 136 -9.20 9.93 8.00
N SER A 137 -9.81 9.56 9.11
CA SER A 137 -9.51 8.35 9.88
C SER A 137 -10.40 7.17 9.46
N GLU A 138 -11.36 7.37 8.58
CA GLU A 138 -12.32 6.34 8.16
C GLU A 138 -11.68 5.26 7.28
N ILE A 139 -12.11 4.01 7.46
CA ILE A 139 -11.80 2.87 6.59
C ILE A 139 -13.09 2.45 5.89
N ASP A 140 -13.21 2.72 4.60
CA ASP A 140 -14.35 2.26 3.77
C ASP A 140 -15.74 2.48 4.41
N GLY A 141 -16.02 3.69 4.91
CA GLY A 141 -17.27 4.00 5.61
C GLY A 141 -17.27 3.75 7.12
N HIS A 142 -16.24 3.09 7.66
CA HIS A 142 -16.15 2.77 9.08
C HIS A 142 -15.24 3.77 9.82
N PRO A 143 -15.78 4.60 10.73
CA PRO A 143 -14.95 5.53 11.50
C PRO A 143 -14.01 4.75 12.43
N VAL A 144 -12.72 5.09 12.41
CA VAL A 144 -11.78 4.52 13.40
C VAL A 144 -12.00 5.22 14.74
N THR A 145 -12.47 4.49 15.75
CA THR A 145 -12.85 5.02 17.06
C THR A 145 -11.85 4.66 18.16
N GLY A 146 -10.98 3.68 17.91
CA GLY A 146 -10.01 3.21 18.91
C GLY A 146 -8.89 2.35 18.33
N LEU A 147 -8.02 1.92 19.24
CA LEU A 147 -6.90 1.01 19.01
C LEU A 147 -7.16 -0.28 19.79
N ALA A 148 -6.96 -1.42 19.16
CA ALA A 148 -7.14 -2.72 19.78
C ALA A 148 -6.06 -2.94 20.84
N GLU A 149 -6.48 -3.08 22.10
CA GLU A 149 -5.58 -3.35 23.21
C GLU A 149 -4.95 -4.73 23.12
N ASN A 150 -5.73 -5.70 22.63
CA ASN A 150 -5.35 -7.09 22.40
C ASN A 150 -6.16 -7.70 21.23
N VAL A 151 -5.54 -8.67 20.57
CA VAL A 151 -6.18 -9.50 19.55
C VAL A 151 -6.13 -10.95 20.03
N GLN A 152 -7.28 -11.63 20.02
CA GLN A 152 -7.37 -13.03 20.45
C GLN A 152 -7.56 -13.96 19.25
N ILE A 153 -7.11 -15.21 19.39
CA ILE A 153 -7.42 -16.26 18.41
C ILE A 153 -8.95 -16.40 18.33
N GLY A 154 -9.48 -16.42 17.11
CA GLY A 154 -10.91 -16.44 16.83
C GLY A 154 -11.54 -15.06 16.61
N ASP A 155 -10.88 -13.96 16.97
CA ASP A 155 -11.35 -12.61 16.62
C ASP A 155 -11.44 -12.48 15.10
N ILE A 156 -12.46 -11.77 14.60
CA ILE A 156 -12.58 -11.47 13.17
C ILE A 156 -11.83 -10.17 12.87
N LEU A 157 -10.80 -10.27 12.04
CA LEU A 157 -10.10 -9.12 11.49
C LEU A 157 -10.43 -8.97 10.02
N CYS A 158 -10.48 -7.72 9.58
CA CYS A 158 -10.58 -7.33 8.19
C CYS A 158 -9.31 -6.60 7.78
N HIS A 159 -8.89 -6.76 6.52
CA HIS A 159 -7.96 -5.83 5.88
C HIS A 159 -8.55 -5.25 4.61
N PHE A 160 -8.04 -4.10 4.21
CA PHE A 160 -8.48 -3.38 3.02
C PHE A 160 -7.29 -2.77 2.28
N GLY A 161 -7.26 -2.90 0.96
CA GLY A 161 -6.26 -2.26 0.13
C GLY A 161 -6.67 -2.05 -1.33
N ILE A 162 -5.78 -1.42 -2.09
CA ILE A 162 -6.08 -0.95 -3.45
C ILE A 162 -6.29 -2.06 -4.49
N ARG A 163 -5.96 -3.30 -4.16
CA ARG A 163 -6.13 -4.45 -5.05
C ARG A 163 -7.31 -5.31 -4.67
N SER A 164 -7.53 -5.51 -3.38
CA SER A 164 -8.71 -6.21 -2.88
C SER A 164 -10.00 -5.46 -3.24
N GLY A 165 -9.98 -4.12 -3.25
CA GLY A 165 -11.12 -3.30 -3.69
C GLY A 165 -12.34 -3.37 -2.75
N GLY A 166 -12.17 -3.97 -1.58
CA GLY A 166 -13.16 -4.12 -0.52
C GLY A 166 -12.54 -4.90 0.65
N ALA A 167 -13.19 -4.86 1.81
CA ALA A 167 -12.69 -5.54 3.02
C ALA A 167 -12.66 -7.07 2.83
N ILE A 168 -11.52 -7.69 3.18
CA ILE A 168 -11.38 -9.14 3.25
C ILE A 168 -11.17 -9.53 4.70
N CYS A 169 -12.06 -10.35 5.23
CA CYS A 169 -12.11 -10.66 6.66
C CYS A 169 -12.01 -12.16 6.96
N GLY A 170 -11.48 -12.49 8.13
CA GLY A 170 -11.45 -13.86 8.63
C GLY A 170 -10.95 -13.96 10.08
N PRO A 171 -11.16 -15.12 10.72
CA PRO A 171 -10.70 -15.36 12.08
C PRO A 171 -9.17 -15.33 12.20
N VAL A 172 -8.71 -14.78 13.32
CA VAL A 172 -7.31 -14.85 13.78
C VAL A 172 -6.97 -16.28 14.15
N VAL A 173 -5.83 -16.74 13.66
CA VAL A 173 -5.28 -18.09 13.88
C VAL A 173 -3.94 -18.08 14.62
N ALA A 174 -3.25 -16.94 14.67
CA ALA A 174 -2.09 -16.71 15.52
C ALA A 174 -2.07 -15.24 15.96
N SER A 175 -1.72 -14.99 17.22
CA SER A 175 -1.67 -13.64 17.79
C SER A 175 -0.50 -13.53 18.75
N GLU A 176 0.37 -12.57 18.47
CA GLU A 176 1.52 -12.19 19.27
C GLU A 176 1.51 -10.66 19.44
N GLU A 177 2.41 -10.14 20.29
CA GLU A 177 2.46 -8.70 20.57
C GLU A 177 2.67 -7.86 19.30
N ASN A 178 3.55 -8.32 18.41
CA ASN A 178 3.96 -7.58 17.22
C ASN A 178 3.34 -8.08 15.91
N LYS A 179 2.79 -9.30 15.87
CA LYS A 179 2.19 -9.86 14.64
C LYS A 179 0.91 -10.63 14.92
N VAL A 180 0.01 -10.58 13.95
CA VAL A 180 -1.19 -11.41 13.91
C VAL A 180 -1.32 -12.08 12.55
N ARG A 181 -1.78 -13.34 12.54
CA ARG A 181 -2.14 -14.08 11.34
C ARG A 181 -3.63 -14.40 11.38
N PHE A 182 -4.34 -14.17 10.28
CA PHE A 182 -5.78 -14.41 10.19
C PHE A 182 -6.15 -14.97 8.81
N THR A 183 -7.26 -15.71 8.72
CA THR A 183 -7.68 -16.41 7.49
C THR A 183 -8.38 -15.45 6.52
N ALA A 184 -7.64 -14.47 6.02
CA ALA A 184 -8.02 -13.63 4.91
C ALA A 184 -6.97 -13.82 3.82
N THR A 185 -7.40 -13.87 2.57
CA THR A 185 -6.45 -13.83 1.44
C THR A 185 -5.95 -12.40 1.23
N GLY A 186 -4.84 -12.21 0.53
CA GLY A 186 -4.27 -10.89 0.21
C GLY A 186 -3.78 -10.82 -1.23
N ILE A 187 -3.66 -9.59 -1.77
CA ILE A 187 -3.23 -9.36 -3.15
C ILE A 187 -2.05 -8.38 -3.17
N CYS A 188 -1.06 -8.63 -4.03
CA CYS A 188 0.11 -7.76 -4.18
C CYS A 188 -0.23 -6.30 -4.46
N GLY A 189 0.07 -5.44 -3.49
CA GLY A 189 -0.25 -4.00 -3.50
C GLY A 189 -1.17 -3.57 -2.37
N ASP A 190 -1.82 -4.52 -1.68
CA ASP A 190 -2.55 -4.24 -0.44
C ASP A 190 -1.60 -3.96 0.74
N SER A 191 -0.29 -4.25 0.59
CA SER A 191 0.76 -3.99 1.58
C SER A 191 0.67 -2.59 2.17
N GLY A 192 0.73 -2.50 3.49
CA GLY A 192 0.56 -1.28 4.27
C GLY A 192 -0.89 -0.92 4.60
N GLY A 193 -1.87 -1.53 3.95
CA GLY A 193 -3.29 -1.27 4.18
C GLY A 193 -3.74 -1.58 5.62
N PRO A 194 -4.81 -0.93 6.11
CA PRO A 194 -5.28 -1.12 7.47
C PRO A 194 -5.76 -2.54 7.72
N VAL A 195 -5.36 -3.11 8.86
CA VAL A 195 -6.00 -4.28 9.49
C VAL A 195 -6.72 -3.80 10.73
N TYR A 196 -7.99 -4.18 10.84
CA TYR A 196 -8.92 -3.62 11.82
C TYR A 196 -9.97 -4.64 12.23
N ARG A 197 -10.60 -4.38 13.38
CA ARG A 197 -11.76 -5.11 13.89
C ARG A 197 -12.99 -4.21 13.78
N ILE A 198 -14.08 -4.72 13.21
CA ILE A 198 -15.37 -4.01 13.22
C ILE A 198 -16.06 -4.25 14.56
N GLN A 199 -16.50 -3.17 15.19
CA GLN A 199 -17.26 -3.19 16.42
C GLN A 199 -18.76 -3.38 16.15
N PRO A 200 -19.55 -3.83 17.15
CA PRO A 200 -21.00 -4.01 16.98
C PRO A 200 -21.76 -2.76 16.53
N ASP A 201 -21.23 -1.57 16.81
CA ASP A 201 -21.79 -0.28 16.40
C ASP A 201 -21.41 0.14 14.97
N GLY A 202 -20.61 -0.68 14.28
CA GLY A 202 -20.12 -0.43 12.92
C GLY A 202 -18.87 0.44 12.84
N SER A 203 -18.32 0.89 13.98
CA SER A 203 -17.01 1.55 14.01
C SER A 203 -15.86 0.56 13.84
N ALA A 204 -14.70 1.07 13.48
CA ALA A 204 -13.48 0.28 13.34
C ALA A 204 -12.53 0.54 14.51
N GLU A 205 -11.93 -0.54 15.00
CA GLU A 205 -10.82 -0.49 15.93
C GLU A 205 -9.54 -0.89 15.20
N ALA A 206 -8.52 -0.03 15.28
CA ALA A 206 -7.25 -0.23 14.60
C ALA A 206 -6.45 -1.37 15.23
N VAL A 207 -5.87 -2.25 14.42
CA VAL A 207 -5.06 -3.39 14.91
C VAL A 207 -3.65 -3.32 14.39
N GLY A 208 -3.50 -3.25 13.07
CA GLY A 208 -2.23 -3.47 12.41
C GLY A 208 -2.21 -2.98 10.97
N ILE A 209 -1.10 -3.15 10.28
CA ILE A 209 -1.00 -2.95 8.83
C ILE A 209 -0.77 -4.29 8.16
N PHE A 210 -1.36 -4.50 6.99
CA PHE A 210 -1.17 -5.73 6.22
C PHE A 210 0.26 -5.74 5.65
N THR A 211 1.03 -6.78 5.93
CA THR A 211 2.44 -6.86 5.52
C THR A 211 2.66 -7.93 4.46
N ALA A 212 2.07 -9.10 4.66
CA ALA A 212 2.29 -10.24 3.81
C ALA A 212 1.11 -11.21 3.81
N VAL A 213 1.14 -12.12 2.84
CA VAL A 213 0.34 -13.34 2.87
C VAL A 213 1.14 -14.48 3.51
N SER A 214 0.47 -15.56 3.91
CA SER A 214 1.13 -16.72 4.51
C SER A 214 0.45 -18.03 4.11
N ASN A 215 1.24 -19.12 4.11
CA ASN A 215 0.75 -20.50 3.98
C ASN A 215 0.38 -21.14 5.32
N GLY A 216 0.48 -20.40 6.42
CA GLY A 216 0.23 -20.90 7.78
C GLY A 216 1.48 -21.45 8.46
N ASP A 217 2.64 -21.35 7.80
CA ASP A 217 3.96 -21.56 8.38
C ASP A 217 4.58 -20.21 8.82
N TYR A 218 5.82 -20.26 9.30
CA TYR A 218 6.56 -19.07 9.75
C TYR A 218 7.21 -18.28 8.62
N SER A 219 6.93 -18.63 7.36
CA SER A 219 7.40 -17.87 6.20
C SER A 219 6.34 -16.86 5.73
N GLU A 220 6.81 -15.73 5.20
CA GLU A 220 5.99 -14.69 4.59
C GLU A 220 6.33 -14.65 3.09
N PRO A 221 5.75 -15.56 2.28
CA PRO A 221 6.05 -15.63 0.86
C PRO A 221 5.65 -14.34 0.13
N THR A 222 6.23 -14.15 -1.06
CA THR A 222 5.71 -13.15 -1.99
C THR A 222 4.25 -13.46 -2.27
N CYS A 223 3.44 -12.43 -2.49
CA CYS A 223 2.02 -12.53 -2.79
C CYS A 223 1.71 -13.10 -4.19
N ASP A 224 2.64 -13.90 -4.73
CA ASP A 224 2.57 -14.56 -6.03
C ASP A 224 1.87 -15.92 -5.89
N GLY A 225 0.55 -15.91 -5.84
CA GLY A 225 -0.26 -17.14 -5.82
C GLY A 225 -1.36 -17.12 -4.78
N PRO A 226 -2.14 -18.22 -4.70
CA PRO A 226 -3.22 -18.33 -3.74
C PRO A 226 -2.67 -18.57 -2.34
N HIS A 227 -2.94 -17.65 -1.43
CA HIS A 227 -2.68 -17.79 0.00
C HIS A 227 -3.95 -17.54 0.79
N ILE A 228 -4.15 -18.33 1.85
CA ILE A 228 -5.38 -18.30 2.65
C ILE A 228 -5.24 -17.49 3.93
N TYR A 229 -4.01 -17.11 4.29
CA TYR A 229 -3.71 -16.30 5.45
C TYR A 229 -3.10 -14.97 5.06
N SER A 230 -3.42 -13.95 5.87
CA SER A 230 -2.81 -12.64 5.88
C SER A 230 -2.05 -12.47 7.19
N VAL A 231 -0.95 -11.75 7.12
CA VAL A 231 -0.14 -11.33 8.26
C VAL A 231 -0.28 -9.82 8.39
N ALA A 232 -0.43 -9.36 9.63
CA ALA A 232 -0.39 -7.95 9.95
C ALA A 232 0.64 -7.67 11.05
N GLN A 233 1.44 -6.63 10.83
CA GLN A 233 2.25 -6.00 11.86
C GLN A 233 1.33 -5.16 12.75
N THR A 234 1.26 -5.47 14.04
CA THR A 234 0.45 -4.69 14.98
C THR A 234 1.05 -3.30 15.12
N ILE A 235 0.19 -2.27 15.23
CA ILE A 235 0.65 -0.87 15.28
C ILE A 235 0.87 -0.36 16.70
N LYS A 236 0.25 -0.97 17.71
CA LYS A 236 0.27 -0.49 19.10
C LYS A 236 1.70 -0.29 19.65
N PRO A 237 2.64 -1.25 19.50
CA PRO A 237 4.02 -1.08 19.97
C PRO A 237 4.74 0.08 19.27
N TRP A 238 4.45 0.29 17.99
CA TRP A 238 5.07 1.34 17.16
C TRP A 238 4.50 2.73 17.40
N LEU A 239 3.21 2.83 17.73
CA LEU A 239 2.64 4.09 18.20
C LEU A 239 3.36 4.57 19.46
N ALA A 240 3.68 3.67 20.39
CA ALA A 240 4.47 4.01 21.57
C ALA A 240 5.93 4.31 21.21
N ALA A 241 6.60 3.45 20.44
CA ALA A 241 8.02 3.58 20.11
C ALA A 241 8.36 4.86 19.33
N TRP A 242 7.45 5.32 18.46
CA TRP A 242 7.62 6.52 17.64
C TRP A 242 6.87 7.75 18.18
N GLU A 243 6.33 7.68 19.41
CA GLU A 243 5.58 8.77 20.03
C GLU A 243 4.42 9.28 19.16
N LEU A 244 3.68 8.35 18.54
CA LEU A 244 2.57 8.64 17.65
C LEU A 244 1.21 8.49 18.35
N ARG A 245 0.27 9.32 17.95
CA ARG A 245 -1.13 9.23 18.36
C ARG A 245 -1.99 8.83 17.16
N LEU A 246 -2.74 7.74 17.30
CA LEU A 246 -3.77 7.36 16.34
C LEU A 246 -4.81 8.48 16.21
N VAL A 247 -5.16 8.86 14.99
CA VAL A 247 -6.27 9.79 14.76
C VAL A 247 -7.57 8.99 14.76
N THR A 248 -8.42 9.27 15.74
CA THR A 248 -9.75 8.66 15.87
C THR A 248 -10.84 9.68 15.57
N THR A 249 -11.99 9.17 15.14
CA THR A 249 -13.25 9.91 15.11
C THR A 249 -13.90 9.75 16.48
N THR A 250 -14.26 10.87 17.12
CA THR A 250 -15.08 10.82 18.33
C THR A 250 -16.46 10.25 17.97
N PRO A 251 -16.99 9.25 18.70
CA PRO A 251 -18.36 8.75 18.52
C PRO A 251 -19.43 9.84 18.62
#